data_AF-A0A167IPP7-F1
#
_entry.id   AF-A0A167IPP7-F1
#
_cell.length_a   1.000
_cell.length_b   1.000
_cell.length_c   1.000
_cell.angle_alpha   90.00
_cell.angle_beta   90.00
_cell.angle_gamma   90.00
#
_symmetry.space_group_name_H-M   'P 1'
#
loop_
_entity.id
_entity.type
_entity.pdbx_description
1 polymer ?
#
loop_
_entity_poly.entity_id
_entity_poly.type
_entity_poly.pdbx_seq_one_letter_code
_entity_poly.pdbx_strand_id
1 'polypeptide(L)'
;MQQSSGINGANLVDPALRAMFEARKRVFVDLLGWDVPVLDGTFEIDQFDTPSAAYLVLTGEKCEHRASARLLRSDGPHILRDLFPQLCTGPVPQDEAFREITRFCIDPTLPRADRRSVRNQLVSALADFAISEGISGYSAVAPVPWFRQIAQFGWRCQQLGPCVSIDGQQLVALRIDIDQDTRAQLANAGIYCRNPKPEAYGGMELAA
;
A
#
# COMPACT_ATOMS: atom_id res chain seq x y z
N MET A 1 -28.10 -25.27 -4.86
CA MET A 1 -27.09 -25.89 -3.98
C MET A 1 -25.82 -25.08 -4.15
N GLN A 2 -25.61 -24.10 -3.28
CA GLN A 2 -24.50 -23.14 -3.34
C GLN A 2 -23.21 -23.88 -2.96
N GLN A 3 -22.22 -23.89 -3.85
CA GLN A 3 -20.87 -24.33 -3.50
C GLN A 3 -20.13 -23.12 -2.91
N SER A 4 -20.00 -23.14 -1.59
CA SER A 4 -19.04 -22.33 -0.83
C SER A 4 -17.64 -22.81 -1.19
N SER A 5 -16.96 -22.06 -2.06
CA SER A 5 -15.58 -22.29 -2.47
C SER A 5 -14.67 -21.61 -1.45
N GLY A 6 -13.94 -22.43 -0.69
CA GLY A 6 -13.11 -22.04 0.44
C GLY A 6 -11.67 -21.80 0.00
N ILE A 7 -11.13 -20.66 0.43
CA ILE A 7 -9.77 -20.17 0.16
C ILE A 7 -8.72 -21.11 0.79
N ASN A 8 -7.79 -21.66 0.01
CA ASN A 8 -6.76 -22.60 0.47
C ASN A 8 -5.41 -21.93 0.79
N GLY A 9 -4.81 -22.28 1.95
CA GLY A 9 -3.71 -21.60 2.64
C GLY A 9 -2.27 -21.78 2.11
N ALA A 10 -2.05 -21.84 0.80
CA ALA A 10 -0.72 -22.09 0.22
C ALA A 10 0.26 -20.89 0.33
N ASN A 11 -0.23 -19.64 0.49
CA ASN A 11 0.60 -18.43 0.56
C ASN A 11 0.86 -17.92 2.00
N LEU A 12 0.38 -18.64 3.02
CA LEU A 12 0.85 -18.48 4.41
C LEU A 12 2.19 -19.19 4.65
N VAL A 13 2.76 -19.83 3.61
CA VAL A 13 4.03 -20.54 3.68
C VAL A 13 5.21 -19.58 3.73
N ASP A 14 5.11 -18.43 3.04
CA ASP A 14 6.13 -17.39 3.13
C ASP A 14 6.03 -16.66 4.50
N PRO A 15 7.07 -16.73 5.35
CA PRO A 15 7.01 -16.14 6.68
C PRO A 15 6.82 -14.62 6.67
N ALA A 16 7.37 -13.91 5.67
CA ALA A 16 7.27 -12.46 5.57
C ALA A 16 5.87 -12.01 5.15
N LEU A 17 5.26 -12.68 4.17
CA LEU A 17 3.87 -12.41 3.78
C LEU A 17 2.90 -12.73 4.90
N ARG A 18 3.10 -13.86 5.59
CA ARG A 18 2.30 -14.21 6.77
C ARG A 18 2.40 -13.13 7.85
N ALA A 19 3.61 -12.72 8.22
CA ALA A 19 3.82 -11.66 9.20
C ALA A 19 3.20 -10.32 8.76
N MET A 20 3.21 -10.03 7.46
CA MET A 20 2.60 -8.84 6.88
C MET A 20 1.07 -8.85 7.00
N PHE A 21 0.38 -9.95 6.69
CA PHE A 21 -1.08 -10.04 6.84
C PHE A 21 -1.53 -10.01 8.30
N GLU A 22 -0.74 -10.59 9.21
CA GLU A 22 -0.96 -10.45 10.66
C GLU A 22 -0.81 -8.99 11.11
N ALA A 23 0.23 -8.30 10.63
CA ALA A 23 0.46 -6.89 10.94
C ALA A 23 -0.65 -5.99 10.41
N ARG A 24 -1.16 -6.28 9.20
CA ARG A 24 -2.33 -5.60 8.63
C ARG A 24 -3.55 -5.73 9.53
N LYS A 25 -3.85 -6.92 10.06
CA LYS A 25 -4.95 -7.11 11.02
C LYS A 25 -4.77 -6.25 12.27
N ARG A 26 -3.56 -6.25 12.86
CA ARG A 26 -3.25 -5.41 14.03
C ARG A 26 -3.47 -3.92 13.77
N VAL A 27 -3.12 -3.43 12.58
CA VAL A 27 -3.24 -2.01 12.24
C VAL A 27 -4.66 -1.64 11.81
N PHE A 28 -5.18 -2.29 10.77
CA PHE A 28 -6.42 -1.86 10.13
C PHE A 28 -7.66 -2.30 10.93
N VAL A 29 -7.63 -3.48 11.56
CA VAL A 29 -8.76 -3.98 12.34
C VAL A 29 -8.62 -3.59 13.82
N ASP A 30 -7.55 -4.01 14.49
CA ASP A 30 -7.47 -3.85 15.96
C ASP A 30 -7.26 -2.40 16.40
N LEU A 31 -6.42 -1.65 15.68
CA LEU A 31 -6.08 -0.27 16.05
C LEU A 31 -7.01 0.76 15.40
N LEU A 32 -7.32 0.60 14.12
CA LEU A 32 -8.13 1.56 13.36
C LEU A 32 -9.63 1.20 13.31
N GLY A 33 -10.01 0.00 13.73
CA GLY A 33 -11.43 -0.40 13.83
C GLY A 33 -12.12 -0.55 12.47
N TRP A 34 -11.38 -0.81 11.39
CA TRP A 34 -12.00 -1.01 10.08
C TRP A 34 -12.76 -2.33 10.03
N ASP A 35 -13.96 -2.30 9.47
CA ASP A 35 -14.78 -3.48 9.21
C ASP A 35 -14.35 -4.10 7.86
N VAL A 36 -13.31 -4.94 7.91
CA VAL A 36 -12.73 -5.62 6.73
C VAL A 36 -12.55 -7.12 7.02
N PRO A 37 -12.54 -7.99 6.00
CA PRO A 37 -12.47 -9.43 6.21
C PRO A 37 -11.17 -9.86 6.92
N VAL A 38 -11.30 -10.83 7.82
CA VAL A 38 -10.19 -11.47 8.54
C VAL A 38 -10.27 -12.97 8.37
N LEU A 39 -9.28 -13.54 7.69
CA LEU A 39 -9.13 -14.99 7.52
C LEU A 39 -8.61 -15.63 8.82
N ASP A 40 -9.28 -16.68 9.26
CA ASP A 40 -8.96 -17.45 10.48
C ASP A 40 -8.75 -16.60 11.74
N GLY A 41 -9.44 -15.44 11.80
CA GLY A 41 -9.29 -14.47 12.90
C GLY A 41 -7.90 -13.82 13.02
N THR A 42 -7.00 -14.09 12.08
CA THR A 42 -5.56 -13.80 12.20
C THR A 42 -5.03 -12.90 11.08
N PHE A 43 -5.48 -13.08 9.84
CA PHE A 43 -4.93 -12.41 8.67
C PHE A 43 -5.96 -11.46 8.06
N GLU A 44 -5.61 -10.18 7.91
CA GLU A 44 -6.45 -9.25 7.15
C GLU A 44 -6.16 -9.42 5.66
N ILE A 45 -7.11 -10.02 4.94
CA ILE A 45 -7.04 -10.34 3.52
C ILE A 45 -8.39 -9.93 2.91
N ASP A 46 -8.36 -9.06 1.91
CA ASP A 46 -9.55 -8.57 1.22
C ASP A 46 -9.60 -9.04 -0.24
N GLN A 47 -10.66 -8.67 -0.98
CA GLN A 47 -10.87 -9.08 -2.37
C GLN A 47 -9.83 -8.56 -3.36
N PHE A 48 -8.99 -7.60 -2.96
CA PHE A 48 -7.92 -7.04 -3.80
C PHE A 48 -6.57 -7.72 -3.54
N ASP A 49 -6.46 -8.54 -2.50
CA ASP A 49 -5.37 -9.51 -2.39
C ASP A 49 -5.63 -10.58 -3.44
N THR A 50 -5.05 -10.41 -4.64
CA THR A 50 -5.26 -11.26 -5.82
C THR A 50 -3.91 -11.71 -6.37
N PRO A 51 -3.86 -12.65 -7.33
CA PRO A 51 -2.62 -12.97 -8.02
C PRO A 51 -1.91 -11.79 -8.67
N SER A 52 -2.67 -10.79 -9.09
CA SER A 52 -2.12 -9.59 -9.73
C SER A 52 -1.59 -8.54 -8.75
N ALA A 53 -1.87 -8.69 -7.45
CA ALA A 53 -1.36 -7.79 -6.42
C ALA A 53 0.13 -8.05 -6.19
N ALA A 54 0.88 -6.96 -6.05
CA ALA A 54 2.26 -7.00 -5.60
C ALA A 54 2.39 -6.41 -4.19
N TYR A 55 3.39 -6.85 -3.43
CA TYR A 55 3.69 -6.32 -2.10
C TYR A 55 5.15 -5.93 -2.02
N LEU A 56 5.41 -4.75 -1.48
CA LEU A 56 6.74 -4.39 -0.98
C LEU A 56 6.72 -4.60 0.53
N VAL A 57 7.58 -5.48 1.03
CA VAL A 57 7.65 -5.81 2.46
C VAL A 57 9.05 -5.52 2.98
N LEU A 58 9.13 -4.65 3.98
CA LEU A 58 10.34 -4.45 4.79
C LEU A 58 10.29 -5.41 5.96
N THR A 59 11.25 -6.32 5.98
CA THR A 59 11.45 -7.31 7.03
C THR A 59 12.62 -6.94 7.94
N GLY A 60 12.64 -7.50 9.14
CA GLY A 60 13.87 -7.59 9.93
C GLY A 60 14.57 -8.94 9.75
N GLU A 61 15.51 -9.26 10.64
CA GLU A 61 16.45 -10.38 10.43
C GLU A 61 15.79 -11.77 10.47
N LYS A 62 14.61 -11.89 11.09
CA LYS A 62 13.87 -13.13 11.27
C LYS A 62 12.52 -13.09 10.53
N CYS A 63 12.45 -12.36 9.43
CA CYS A 63 11.23 -12.12 8.64
C CYS A 63 10.12 -11.40 9.43
N GLU A 64 10.45 -10.73 10.54
CA GLU A 64 9.48 -9.88 11.24
C GLU A 64 9.05 -8.72 10.34
N HIS A 65 7.75 -8.48 10.22
CA HIS A 65 7.23 -7.34 9.48
C HIS A 65 7.64 -6.04 10.17
N ARG A 66 8.15 -5.08 9.40
CA ARG A 66 8.43 -3.72 9.87
C ARG A 66 7.54 -2.70 9.18
N ALA A 67 7.38 -2.85 7.87
CA ALA A 67 6.38 -2.12 7.10
C ALA A 67 6.10 -2.80 5.76
N SER A 68 4.96 -2.48 5.16
CA SER A 68 4.61 -2.96 3.83
C SER A 68 3.68 -2.00 3.10
N ALA A 69 3.59 -2.19 1.79
CA ALA A 69 2.56 -1.62 0.94
C ALA A 69 2.10 -2.66 -0.07
N ARG A 70 0.80 -2.65 -0.40
CA ARG A 70 0.24 -3.42 -1.52
C ARG A 70 0.12 -2.52 -2.75
N LEU A 71 0.50 -3.03 -3.91
CA LEU A 71 0.44 -2.38 -5.20
C LEU A 71 -0.56 -3.12 -6.09
N LEU A 72 -1.62 -2.42 -6.49
CA LEU A 72 -2.64 -2.92 -7.41
C LEU A 72 -2.44 -2.28 -8.78
N ARG A 73 -2.69 -2.99 -9.88
CA ARG A 73 -2.61 -2.36 -11.20
C ARG A 73 -3.79 -1.41 -11.42
N SER A 74 -3.54 -0.20 -11.90
CA SER A 74 -4.60 0.79 -12.09
C SER A 74 -5.51 0.50 -13.30
N ASP A 75 -5.04 -0.33 -14.25
CA ASP A 75 -5.82 -0.88 -15.35
C ASP A 75 -6.64 -2.13 -14.97
N GLY A 76 -6.53 -2.60 -13.72
CA GLY A 76 -7.28 -3.72 -13.16
C GLY A 76 -8.19 -3.33 -11.99
N PRO A 77 -8.78 -4.31 -11.28
CA PRO A 77 -9.46 -4.09 -10.00
C PRO A 77 -8.58 -3.40 -8.97
N HIS A 78 -9.08 -2.30 -8.42
CA HIS A 78 -8.37 -1.49 -7.43
C HIS A 78 -9.34 -0.61 -6.62
N ILE A 79 -8.90 -0.15 -5.44
CA ILE A 79 -9.74 0.47 -4.40
C ILE A 79 -10.34 1.79 -4.89
N LEU A 80 -9.55 2.67 -5.49
CA LEU A 80 -10.02 3.99 -5.92
C LEU A 80 -11.15 3.86 -6.95
N ARG A 81 -11.03 2.97 -7.93
CA ARG A 81 -12.09 2.75 -8.93
C ARG A 81 -13.31 2.05 -8.36
N ASP A 82 -13.09 0.99 -7.58
CA ASP A 82 -14.18 0.07 -7.21
C ASP A 82 -14.93 0.53 -5.96
N LEU A 83 -14.29 1.28 -5.05
CA LEU A 83 -14.88 1.70 -3.77
C LEU A 83 -15.02 3.22 -3.62
N PHE A 84 -14.09 4.01 -4.17
CA PHE A 84 -14.03 5.46 -3.95
C PHE A 84 -13.95 6.32 -5.22
N PRO A 85 -14.64 6.00 -6.34
CA PRO A 85 -14.51 6.75 -7.58
C PRO A 85 -14.91 8.24 -7.42
N GLN A 86 -15.81 8.53 -6.48
CA GLN A 86 -16.27 9.89 -6.13
C GLN A 86 -15.17 10.82 -5.58
N LEU A 87 -13.98 10.29 -5.24
CA LEU A 87 -12.84 11.11 -4.82
C LEU A 87 -12.09 11.77 -6.00
N CYS A 88 -12.44 11.43 -7.23
CA CYS A 88 -11.86 12.02 -8.44
C CYS A 88 -12.84 13.05 -9.04
N THR A 89 -12.34 14.24 -9.41
CA THR A 89 -13.16 15.22 -10.14
C THR A 89 -13.48 14.75 -11.56
N GLY A 90 -12.53 14.02 -12.17
CA GLY A 90 -12.65 13.41 -13.49
C GLY A 90 -12.73 11.88 -13.41
N PRO A 91 -12.57 11.17 -14.55
CA PRO A 91 -12.48 9.72 -14.53
C PRO A 91 -11.31 9.25 -13.66
N VAL A 92 -11.51 8.13 -12.99
CA VAL A 92 -10.43 7.49 -12.22
C VAL A 92 -9.28 7.13 -13.18
N PRO A 93 -8.04 7.55 -12.91
CA PRO A 93 -6.91 7.24 -13.78
C PRO A 93 -6.71 5.74 -13.92
N GLN A 94 -6.71 5.24 -15.17
CA GLN A 94 -6.40 3.86 -15.51
C GLN A 94 -5.26 3.88 -16.53
N ASP A 95 -4.10 3.38 -16.12
CA ASP A 95 -2.88 3.38 -16.90
C ASP A 95 -2.05 2.13 -16.54
N GLU A 96 -1.61 1.38 -17.55
CA GLU A 96 -0.82 0.17 -17.39
C GLU A 96 0.52 0.45 -16.66
N ALA A 97 1.04 1.67 -16.78
CA ALA A 97 2.24 2.15 -16.10
C ALA A 97 1.97 2.70 -14.69
N PHE A 98 0.72 2.69 -14.21
CA PHE A 98 0.37 3.14 -12.85
C PHE A 98 0.01 1.98 -11.92
N ARG A 99 0.32 2.16 -10.64
CA ARG A 99 -0.14 1.28 -9.56
C ARG A 99 -0.90 2.07 -8.51
N GLU A 100 -1.87 1.44 -7.86
CA GLU A 100 -2.47 1.99 -6.65
C GLU A 100 -1.74 1.46 -5.41
N ILE A 101 -1.24 2.36 -4.56
CA ILE A 101 -0.73 2.03 -3.23
C ILE A 101 -1.91 1.88 -2.29
N THR A 102 -2.04 0.70 -1.71
CA THR A 102 -3.03 0.36 -0.69
C THR A 102 -2.35 -0.29 0.50
N ARG A 103 -3.02 -0.33 1.66
CA ARG A 103 -2.53 -0.98 2.88
C ARG A 103 -1.08 -0.58 3.25
N PHE A 104 -0.77 0.72 3.18
CA PHE A 104 0.51 1.26 3.67
C PHE A 104 0.59 1.06 5.18
N CYS A 105 1.28 0.00 5.59
CA CYS A 105 1.26 -0.55 6.93
C CYS A 105 2.64 -0.39 7.56
N ILE A 106 2.73 0.24 8.72
CA ILE A 106 3.96 0.27 9.53
C ILE A 106 3.64 -0.47 10.83
N ASP A 107 4.55 -1.34 11.26
CA ASP A 107 4.36 -2.06 12.52
C ASP A 107 4.17 -1.06 13.68
N PRO A 108 3.01 -1.07 14.36
CA PRO A 108 2.69 -0.11 15.41
C PRO A 108 3.49 -0.36 16.69
N THR A 109 4.10 -1.54 16.85
CA THR A 109 4.92 -1.93 18.01
C THR A 109 6.33 -1.31 17.98
N LEU A 110 6.76 -0.80 16.82
CA LEU A 110 8.05 -0.14 16.68
C LEU A 110 8.11 1.18 17.47
N PRO A 111 9.27 1.50 18.08
CA PRO A 111 9.52 2.81 18.67
C PRO A 111 9.23 3.95 17.68
N ARG A 112 8.79 5.11 18.20
CA ARG A 112 8.40 6.26 17.35
C ARG A 112 9.50 6.69 16.37
N ALA A 113 10.76 6.69 16.81
CA ALA A 113 11.90 7.04 15.96
C ALA A 113 12.07 6.02 14.81
N ASP A 114 11.92 4.74 15.12
CA ASP A 114 12.04 3.65 14.14
C ASP A 114 10.90 3.68 13.13
N ARG A 115 9.66 4.00 13.55
CA ARG A 115 8.53 4.15 12.62
C ARG A 115 8.77 5.22 11.56
N ARG A 116 9.40 6.34 11.93
CA ARG A 116 9.77 7.38 10.94
C ARG A 116 10.83 6.87 9.98
N SER A 117 11.87 6.19 10.49
CA SER A 117 12.92 5.61 9.66
C SER A 117 12.38 4.55 8.70
N VAL A 118 11.56 3.62 9.19
CA VAL A 118 10.96 2.55 8.40
C VAL A 118 9.98 3.10 7.36
N ARG A 119 9.18 4.12 7.70
CA ARG A 119 8.35 4.84 6.73
C ARG A 119 9.19 5.39 5.58
N ASN A 120 10.29 6.07 5.91
CA ASN A 120 11.18 6.66 4.92
C ASN A 120 11.84 5.59 4.04
N GLN A 121 12.21 4.43 4.61
CA GLN A 121 12.69 3.28 3.85
C GLN A 121 11.63 2.74 2.89
N LEU A 122 10.37 2.62 3.33
CA LEU A 122 9.28 2.14 2.48
C LEU A 122 8.94 3.12 1.35
N VAL A 123 8.95 4.42 1.63
CA VAL A 123 8.77 5.47 0.61
C VAL A 123 9.91 5.44 -0.42
N SER A 124 11.15 5.24 0.03
CA SER A 124 12.32 5.10 -0.86
C SER A 124 12.19 3.85 -1.73
N ALA A 125 11.81 2.73 -1.11
CA ALA A 125 11.52 1.47 -1.80
C ALA A 125 10.46 1.60 -2.88
N LEU A 126 9.37 2.32 -2.61
CA LEU A 126 8.31 2.58 -3.60
C LEU A 126 8.84 3.35 -4.81
N ALA A 127 9.65 4.39 -4.58
CA ALA A 127 10.26 5.14 -5.68
C ALA A 127 11.26 4.29 -6.47
N ASP A 128 12.12 3.53 -5.78
CA ASP A 128 13.12 2.67 -6.43
C ASP A 128 12.48 1.56 -7.26
N PHE A 129 11.46 0.90 -6.71
CA PHE A 129 10.69 -0.13 -7.40
C PHE A 129 9.96 0.43 -8.61
N ALA A 130 9.35 1.62 -8.50
CA ALA A 130 8.69 2.22 -9.65
C ALA A 130 9.68 2.51 -10.78
N ILE A 131 10.85 3.05 -10.46
CA ILE A 131 11.90 3.33 -11.44
C ILE A 131 12.43 2.04 -12.09
N SER A 132 12.63 0.96 -11.32
CA SER A 132 13.13 -0.31 -11.87
C SER A 132 12.12 -1.00 -12.78
N GLU A 133 10.84 -0.95 -12.41
CA GLU A 133 9.76 -1.62 -13.14
C GLU A 133 9.12 -0.75 -14.24
N GLY A 134 9.60 0.49 -14.44
CA GLY A 134 9.03 1.43 -15.41
C GLY A 134 7.63 1.91 -15.05
N ILE A 135 7.26 1.91 -13.77
CA ILE A 135 6.02 2.48 -13.27
C ILE A 135 6.17 4.01 -13.26
N SER A 136 5.28 4.71 -13.96
CA SER A 136 5.29 6.17 -14.11
C SER A 136 4.63 6.90 -12.93
N GLY A 137 3.93 6.18 -12.06
CA GLY A 137 3.45 6.75 -10.82
C GLY A 137 2.49 5.87 -10.04
N TYR A 138 2.00 6.47 -8.95
CA TYR A 138 1.10 5.84 -8.01
C TYR A 138 -0.19 6.64 -7.83
N SER A 139 -1.31 5.95 -7.64
CA SER A 139 -2.51 6.51 -7.01
C SER A 139 -2.63 5.99 -5.57
N ALA A 140 -3.37 6.71 -4.72
CA ALA A 140 -3.73 6.22 -3.39
C ALA A 140 -4.99 6.93 -2.87
N VAL A 141 -5.70 6.27 -1.96
CA VAL A 141 -6.74 6.88 -1.12
C VAL A 141 -6.18 7.03 0.29
N ALA A 142 -6.26 8.23 0.85
CA ALA A 142 -5.72 8.52 2.17
C ALA A 142 -6.67 9.39 3.00
N PRO A 143 -6.69 9.20 4.34
CA PRO A 143 -7.21 10.22 5.24
C PRO A 143 -6.43 11.53 5.08
N VAL A 144 -7.10 12.68 5.17
CA VAL A 144 -6.47 14.01 4.98
C VAL A 144 -5.21 14.21 5.84
N PRO A 145 -5.14 13.82 7.13
CA PRO A 145 -3.92 13.95 7.91
C PRO A 145 -2.73 13.16 7.36
N TRP A 146 -2.98 12.02 6.73
CA TRP A 146 -1.94 11.20 6.11
C TRP A 146 -1.52 11.77 4.75
N PHE A 147 -2.48 12.22 3.93
CA PHE A 147 -2.19 12.93 2.68
C PHE A 147 -1.27 14.13 2.89
N ARG A 148 -1.50 14.94 3.93
CA ARG A 148 -0.62 16.08 4.25
C ARG A 148 0.83 15.68 4.47
N GLN A 149 1.08 14.49 5.01
CA GLN A 149 2.45 13.96 5.15
C GLN A 149 3.00 13.48 3.81
N ILE A 150 2.20 12.71 3.05
CA ILE A 150 2.58 12.22 1.72
C ILE A 150 2.99 13.37 0.80
N ALA A 151 2.21 14.45 0.78
CA ALA A 151 2.48 15.63 -0.04
C ALA A 151 3.78 16.35 0.32
N GLN A 152 4.34 16.09 1.51
CA GLN A 152 5.58 16.69 2.00
C GLN A 152 6.82 15.81 1.79
N PHE A 153 6.68 14.62 1.20
CA PHE A 153 7.85 13.75 0.98
C PHE A 153 8.81 14.23 -0.11
N GLY A 154 8.46 15.29 -0.84
CA GLY A 154 9.32 15.94 -1.84
C GLY A 154 9.01 15.52 -3.28
N TRP A 155 8.39 14.36 -3.49
CA TRP A 155 7.92 13.93 -4.81
C TRP A 155 6.78 14.80 -5.35
N ARG A 156 6.48 14.66 -6.64
CA ARG A 156 5.32 15.33 -7.26
C ARG A 156 4.03 14.63 -6.86
N CYS A 157 3.31 15.22 -5.90
CA CYS A 157 2.04 14.70 -5.40
C CYS A 157 0.92 15.71 -5.60
N GLN A 158 -0.22 15.28 -6.12
CA GLN A 158 -1.41 16.11 -6.32
C GLN A 158 -2.69 15.38 -5.95
N GLN A 159 -3.73 16.13 -5.60
CA GLN A 159 -5.07 15.57 -5.40
C GLN A 159 -5.73 15.29 -6.76
N LEU A 160 -6.47 14.19 -6.86
CA LEU A 160 -7.27 13.85 -8.04
C LEU A 160 -8.68 14.48 -8.00
N GLY A 161 -9.07 15.00 -6.83
CA GLY A 161 -10.33 15.68 -6.60
C GLY A 161 -10.41 16.30 -5.20
N PRO A 162 -11.55 16.89 -4.83
CA PRO A 162 -11.74 17.46 -3.50
C PRO A 162 -11.73 16.38 -2.42
N CYS A 163 -11.50 16.78 -1.17
CA CYS A 163 -11.70 15.90 -0.03
C CYS A 163 -13.20 15.61 0.15
N VAL A 164 -13.55 14.37 0.48
CA VAL A 164 -14.94 13.94 0.69
C VAL A 164 -15.06 13.26 2.06
N SER A 165 -16.17 13.51 2.76
CA SER A 165 -16.50 12.78 3.99
C SER A 165 -17.13 11.45 3.65
N ILE A 166 -16.52 10.35 4.08
CA ILE A 166 -17.05 8.98 3.91
C ILE A 166 -16.92 8.29 5.27
N ASP A 167 -18.02 7.75 5.79
CA ASP A 167 -18.10 7.09 7.09
C ASP A 167 -17.46 7.90 8.25
N GLY A 168 -17.70 9.21 8.25
CA GLY A 168 -17.17 10.13 9.26
C GLY A 168 -15.69 10.50 9.09
N GLN A 169 -15.00 9.96 8.08
CA GLN A 169 -13.60 10.26 7.79
C GLN A 169 -13.45 11.14 6.54
N GLN A 170 -12.59 12.16 6.63
CA GLN A 170 -12.22 12.98 5.48
C GLN A 170 -11.17 12.25 4.65
N LEU A 171 -11.55 11.83 3.45
CA LEU A 171 -10.72 11.10 2.50
C LEU A 171 -10.36 11.95 1.28
N VAL A 172 -9.23 11.62 0.67
CA VAL A 172 -8.75 12.23 -0.57
C VAL A 172 -8.10 11.17 -1.44
N ALA A 173 -8.36 11.23 -2.75
CA ALA A 173 -7.59 10.50 -3.74
C ALA A 173 -6.42 11.35 -4.23
N LEU A 174 -5.24 10.75 -4.30
CA LEU A 174 -4.02 11.42 -4.72
C LEU A 174 -3.31 10.66 -5.84
N ARG A 175 -2.49 11.38 -6.58
CA ARG A 175 -1.55 10.89 -7.58
C ARG A 175 -0.15 11.34 -7.22
N ILE A 176 0.81 10.43 -7.34
CA ILE A 176 2.24 10.65 -7.17
C ILE A 176 2.90 10.28 -8.48
N ASP A 177 3.54 11.25 -9.15
CA ASP A 177 4.29 10.96 -10.38
C ASP A 177 5.71 10.53 -10.01
N ILE A 178 6.18 9.46 -10.65
CA ILE A 178 7.54 8.92 -10.45
C ILE A 178 8.32 9.08 -11.75
N ASP A 179 9.53 9.60 -11.62
CA ASP A 179 10.50 9.74 -12.69
C ASP A 179 11.94 9.64 -12.15
N GLN A 180 12.91 9.90 -13.03
CA GLN A 180 14.34 9.80 -12.74
C GLN A 180 14.78 10.77 -11.63
N ASP A 181 14.10 11.91 -11.49
CA ASP A 181 14.43 12.95 -10.50
C ASP A 181 13.81 12.66 -9.12
N THR A 182 12.87 11.71 -9.05
CA THR A 182 12.13 11.42 -7.81
C THR A 182 13.05 11.03 -6.65
N ARG A 183 14.13 10.28 -6.90
CA ARG A 183 15.13 9.96 -5.86
C ARG A 183 15.77 11.22 -5.27
N ALA A 184 16.16 12.16 -6.12
CA ALA A 184 16.77 13.41 -5.70
C ALA A 184 15.76 14.29 -4.94
N GLN A 185 14.50 14.33 -5.40
CA GLN A 185 13.41 15.03 -4.72
C GLN A 185 13.17 14.48 -3.31
N LEU A 186 13.08 13.16 -3.16
CA LEU A 186 12.96 12.51 -1.85
C LEU A 186 14.19 12.76 -0.97
N ALA A 187 15.40 12.79 -1.54
CA ALA A 187 16.63 13.06 -0.81
C ALA A 187 16.68 14.51 -0.27
N ASN A 188 16.28 15.48 -1.10
CA ASN A 188 16.21 16.89 -0.71
C ASN A 188 15.21 17.14 0.43
N ALA A 189 14.14 16.33 0.50
CA ALA A 189 13.18 16.36 1.61
C ALA A 189 13.62 15.55 2.84
N GLY A 190 14.81 14.94 2.83
CA GLY A 190 15.31 14.09 3.92
C GLY A 190 14.55 12.77 4.10
N ILE A 191 13.89 12.30 3.04
CA ILE A 191 13.11 11.05 3.03
C ILE A 191 13.93 9.89 2.46
N TYR A 192 14.70 10.14 1.39
CA TYR A 192 15.36 9.05 0.68
C TYR A 192 16.42 8.34 1.54
N CYS A 193 16.27 7.03 1.66
CA CYS A 193 17.21 6.12 2.31
C CYS A 193 17.93 5.31 1.23
N ARG A 194 19.27 5.28 1.24
CA ARG A 194 20.02 4.45 0.29
C ARG A 194 19.88 2.96 0.65
N ASN A 195 19.69 2.11 -0.36
CA ASN A 195 19.51 0.67 -0.22
C ASN A 195 18.41 0.30 0.80
N PRO A 196 17.15 0.75 0.60
CA PRO A 196 16.08 0.07 1.29
C PRO A 196 16.14 -1.40 0.82
N LYS A 197 16.06 -2.37 1.72
CA LYS A 197 16.00 -3.80 1.37
C LYS A 197 14.58 -4.32 1.51
N PRO A 198 13.59 -3.81 0.76
CA PRO A 198 12.29 -4.47 0.67
C PRO A 198 12.45 -5.71 -0.19
N GLU A 199 11.71 -6.74 0.17
CA GLU A 199 11.48 -7.86 -0.72
C GLU A 199 10.17 -7.57 -1.48
N ALA A 200 10.22 -7.72 -2.82
CA ALA A 200 9.08 -7.56 -3.69
C ALA A 200 8.44 -8.93 -3.94
N TYR A 201 7.14 -9.03 -3.71
CA TYR A 201 6.35 -10.25 -3.88
C TYR A 201 5.26 -9.97 -4.93
N GLY A 202 5.05 -10.84 -5.90
CA GLY A 202 3.98 -10.72 -6.91
C GLY A 202 3.53 -12.08 -7.42
N GLY A 203 2.36 -12.15 -8.07
CA GLY A 203 1.88 -13.39 -8.70
C GLY A 203 1.28 -14.41 -7.71
N MET A 204 0.38 -13.97 -6.82
CA MET A 204 -0.24 -14.86 -5.81
C MET A 204 -1.42 -15.70 -6.33
N GLU A 205 -1.22 -16.96 -6.72
CA GLU A 205 -2.37 -17.84 -6.97
C GLU A 205 -3.15 -18.10 -5.66
N LEU A 206 -4.24 -17.36 -5.45
CA LEU A 206 -5.20 -17.59 -4.38
C LEU A 206 -6.26 -18.50 -4.98
N ALA A 207 -6.06 -19.82 -4.82
CA ALA A 207 -6.98 -20.81 -5.33
C ALA A 207 -8.38 -20.59 -4.71
N ALA A 208 -9.38 -20.52 -5.58
CA ALA A 208 -10.80 -20.42 -5.27
C ALA A 208 -11.33 -21.66 -4.55
#